data_AF-A0A936D2U7-F1
#
_entry.id   AF-A0A936D2U7-F1
#
_cell.length_a   1.000
_cell.length_b   1.000
_cell.length_c   1.000
_cell.angle_alpha   90.00
_cell.angle_beta   90.00
_cell.angle_gamma   90.00
#
_symmetry.space_group_name_H-M   'P 1'
#
loop_
_entity.id
_entity.type
_entity.pdbx_description
1 polymer ?
#
loop_
_entity_poly.entity_id
_entity_poly.type
_entity_poly.pdbx_seq_one_letter_code
_entity_poly.pdbx_strand_id
1 'polypeptide(L)'
;MRPESLPVFLHALGIQSKSGYFFPEAIPKEMDGYAGATFMDNFVLASKAMSDLPKQFKLRFEINQSFDFNDYYSSDRFPDDAIYSGDGYSAQPSVIYEVTIDMDNPQPIYAMQLIGHGHHSGKDGSIYPDIGQLTTATHIVDRILVEVKQTKYVQ
;
A
#
# COMPACT_ATOMS: atom_id res chain seq x y z
N MET A 1 5.66 4.75 -15.44
CA MET A 1 4.94 4.56 -14.16
C MET A 1 4.96 5.90 -13.44
N ARG A 2 3.86 6.27 -12.80
CA ARG A 2 3.54 7.63 -12.34
C ARG A 2 4.13 7.88 -10.93
N PRO A 3 4.89 8.97 -10.67
CA PRO A 3 5.47 9.26 -9.35
C PRO A 3 4.45 9.35 -8.22
N GLU A 4 3.25 9.83 -8.50
CA GLU A 4 2.12 9.88 -7.56
C GLU A 4 1.57 8.49 -7.18
N SER A 5 1.93 7.46 -7.96
CA SER A 5 1.64 6.06 -7.65
C SER A 5 2.73 5.43 -6.79
N LEU A 6 3.78 6.18 -6.40
CA LEU A 6 4.90 5.70 -5.59
C LEU A 6 4.39 5.37 -4.17
N PRO A 7 4.22 4.09 -3.83
CA PRO A 7 3.64 3.65 -2.58
C PRO A 7 4.52 4.03 -1.38
N VAL A 8 3.91 4.23 -0.22
CA VAL A 8 4.56 4.33 1.09
C VAL A 8 5.64 3.26 1.24
N PHE A 9 5.36 2.03 0.76
CA PHE A 9 6.30 0.92 0.88
C PHE A 9 7.47 0.98 -0.09
N LEU A 10 7.31 1.47 -1.33
CA LEU A 10 8.48 1.62 -2.22
C LEU A 10 9.40 2.75 -1.73
N HIS A 11 8.85 3.81 -1.16
CA HIS A 11 9.63 4.83 -0.47
C HIS A 11 10.35 4.27 0.76
N ALA A 12 9.67 3.47 1.58
CA ALA A 12 10.28 2.83 2.75
C ALA A 12 11.36 1.79 2.38
N LEU A 13 11.22 1.13 1.23
CA LEU A 13 12.24 0.22 0.69
C LEU A 13 13.49 0.95 0.21
N GLY A 14 13.41 2.25 -0.09
CA GLY A 14 14.57 3.10 -0.39
C GLY A 14 15.27 2.79 -1.72
N ILE A 15 14.64 2.01 -2.62
CA ILE A 15 15.24 1.60 -3.89
C ILE A 15 14.95 2.66 -4.94
N GLN A 16 15.98 3.40 -5.34
CA GLN A 16 15.92 4.41 -6.39
C GLN A 16 16.28 3.82 -7.76
N SER A 17 15.49 4.16 -8.79
CA SER A 17 15.82 3.92 -10.18
C SER A 17 16.96 4.83 -10.63
N LYS A 18 17.59 4.52 -11.77
CA LYS A 18 18.61 5.39 -12.37
C LYS A 18 18.11 6.79 -12.76
N SER A 19 16.79 6.97 -12.83
CA SER A 19 16.13 8.26 -13.07
C SER A 19 15.86 9.08 -11.81
N GLY A 20 16.27 8.61 -10.62
CA GLY A 20 16.13 9.32 -9.34
C GLY A 20 14.76 9.18 -8.66
N TYR A 21 13.86 8.36 -9.23
CA TYR A 21 12.56 8.03 -8.62
C TYR A 21 12.68 6.78 -7.76
N PHE A 22 11.88 6.60 -6.71
CA PHE A 22 11.89 5.40 -5.85
C PHE A 22 11.21 4.21 -6.53
N PHE A 23 11.81 3.76 -7.63
CA PHE A 23 11.32 2.65 -8.44
C PHE A 23 12.39 1.57 -8.61
N PRO A 24 12.09 0.31 -8.29
CA PRO A 24 12.93 -0.81 -8.68
C PRO A 24 12.77 -1.10 -10.18
N GLU A 25 13.84 -0.96 -10.98
CA GLU A 25 13.85 -1.42 -12.40
C GLU A 25 13.55 -2.93 -12.55
N ALA A 26 13.67 -3.67 -11.45
CA ALA A 26 13.23 -5.04 -11.26
C ALA A 26 12.61 -5.17 -9.86
N ILE A 27 11.56 -6.00 -9.70
CA ILE A 27 10.94 -6.32 -8.40
C ILE A 27 12.06 -6.66 -7.40
N PRO A 28 12.21 -5.91 -6.30
CA PRO A 28 13.24 -6.17 -5.31
C PRO A 28 13.08 -7.57 -4.74
N LYS A 29 14.21 -8.20 -4.38
CA LYS A 29 14.19 -9.50 -3.70
C LYS A 29 13.60 -9.39 -2.29
N GLU A 30 13.26 -8.20 -1.84
CA GLU A 30 12.64 -7.87 -0.57
C GLU A 30 11.14 -7.58 -0.70
N MET A 31 10.62 -7.55 -1.93
CA MET A 31 9.20 -7.28 -2.20
C MET A 31 8.42 -8.58 -2.35
N ASP A 32 7.55 -8.87 -1.39
CA ASP A 32 6.77 -10.13 -1.31
C ASP A 32 5.60 -10.19 -2.32
N GLY A 33 5.32 -9.10 -3.05
CA GLY A 33 4.33 -9.07 -4.14
C GLY A 33 3.94 -7.65 -4.59
N TYR A 34 3.56 -7.51 -5.85
CA TYR A 34 2.97 -6.30 -6.43
C TYR A 34 1.96 -6.71 -7.51
N ALA A 35 0.75 -6.15 -7.48
CA ALA A 35 -0.30 -6.42 -8.46
C ALA A 35 -0.92 -5.10 -8.95
N GLY A 36 -0.95 -4.89 -10.28
CA GLY A 36 -1.52 -3.70 -10.92
C GLY A 36 -2.90 -3.92 -11.54
N ALA A 37 -3.68 -4.87 -11.03
CA ALA A 37 -4.96 -5.27 -11.63
C ALA A 37 -6.13 -4.45 -11.07
N THR A 38 -7.03 -3.98 -11.94
CA THR A 38 -8.31 -3.38 -11.56
C THR A 38 -9.23 -4.47 -10.99
N PHE A 39 -9.63 -4.32 -9.72
CA PHE A 39 -10.48 -5.29 -9.02
C PHE A 39 -11.94 -5.13 -9.43
N MET A 40 -12.60 -6.23 -9.82
CA MET A 40 -14.04 -6.25 -10.12
C MET A 40 -14.84 -7.08 -9.11
N ASP A 41 -14.17 -7.88 -8.27
CA ASP A 41 -14.76 -8.76 -7.24
C ASP A 41 -13.69 -9.12 -6.19
N ASN A 42 -14.05 -9.95 -5.22
CA ASN A 42 -13.17 -10.58 -4.25
C ASN A 42 -11.99 -11.28 -4.93
N PHE A 43 -10.79 -11.10 -4.39
CA PHE A 43 -9.60 -11.80 -4.85
C PHE A 43 -8.84 -12.42 -3.67
N VAL A 44 -8.09 -13.48 -3.97
CA VAL A 44 -7.18 -14.11 -3.02
C VAL A 44 -5.76 -13.84 -3.48
N LEU A 45 -5.00 -13.14 -2.64
CA LEU A 45 -3.56 -12.98 -2.82
C LEU A 45 -2.83 -14.00 -1.97
N ALA A 46 -2.08 -14.90 -2.62
CA ALA A 46 -1.19 -15.83 -1.94
C ALA A 46 0.25 -15.33 -2.10
N SER A 47 0.94 -15.12 -0.98
CA SER A 47 2.37 -14.82 -0.95
C SER A 47 3.08 -15.73 0.06
N LYS A 48 4.39 -15.85 -0.11
CA LYS A 48 5.26 -16.67 0.74
C LYS A 48 6.48 -15.84 1.10
N ALA A 49 6.77 -15.77 2.40
CA ALA A 49 8.00 -15.16 2.88
C ALA A 49 9.24 -15.86 2.29
N MET A 50 10.21 -15.07 1.85
CA MET A 50 11.47 -15.57 1.30
C MET A 50 12.46 -16.06 2.36
N SER A 51 12.23 -15.73 3.63
CA SER A 51 12.98 -16.19 4.78
C SER A 51 12.03 -16.48 5.95
N ASP A 52 12.56 -17.09 7.01
CA ASP A 52 11.80 -17.29 8.24
C ASP A 52 11.34 -15.94 8.80
N LEU A 53 10.04 -15.85 9.09
CA LEU A 53 9.45 -14.68 9.72
C LEU A 53 9.73 -14.70 11.23
N PRO A 54 9.89 -13.52 11.86
CA PRO A 54 9.98 -13.44 13.31
C PRO A 54 8.65 -13.90 13.96
N LYS A 55 8.72 -14.20 15.27
CA LYS A 55 7.55 -14.62 16.05
C LYS A 55 6.40 -13.62 16.02
N GLN A 56 6.73 -12.32 16.01
CA GLN A 56 5.74 -11.25 15.88
C GLN A 56 6.18 -10.31 14.76
N PHE A 57 5.23 -9.95 13.89
CA PHE A 57 5.47 -9.00 12.81
C PHE A 57 4.22 -8.22 12.46
N LYS A 58 4.42 -7.09 11.78
CA LYS A 58 3.36 -6.31 11.18
C LYS A 58 3.26 -6.66 9.70
N LEU A 59 2.07 -7.05 9.28
CA LEU A 59 1.75 -7.14 7.86
C LEU A 59 1.03 -5.86 7.46
N ARG A 60 1.49 -5.23 6.37
CA ARG A 60 0.89 -4.02 5.84
C ARG A 60 0.45 -4.25 4.39
N PHE A 61 -0.64 -3.60 4.02
CA PHE A 61 -1.21 -3.65 2.69
C PHE A 61 -1.56 -2.24 2.25
N GLU A 62 -1.11 -1.84 1.08
CA GLU A 62 -1.34 -0.51 0.52
C GLU A 62 -2.10 -0.66 -0.78
N ILE A 63 -3.16 0.13 -0.92
CA ILE A 63 -3.99 0.16 -2.11
C ILE A 63 -4.18 1.60 -2.58
N ASN A 64 -4.10 1.79 -3.88
CA ASN A 64 -4.26 3.07 -4.54
C ASN A 64 -5.24 2.90 -5.70
N GLN A 65 -6.14 3.86 -5.86
CA GLN A 65 -6.98 4.00 -7.04
C GLN A 65 -6.68 5.35 -7.69
N SER A 66 -6.04 5.33 -8.86
CA SER A 66 -5.75 6.56 -9.61
C SER A 66 -7.04 7.25 -10.05
N PHE A 67 -6.99 8.59 -10.19
CA PHE A 67 -8.12 9.42 -10.60
C PHE A 67 -9.35 9.38 -9.67
N ASP A 68 -9.18 8.94 -8.42
CA ASP A 68 -10.23 8.91 -7.39
C ASP A 68 -10.46 10.29 -6.74
N PHE A 69 -10.95 11.26 -7.52
CA PHE A 69 -11.12 12.65 -7.06
C PHE A 69 -12.30 12.80 -6.08
N ASN A 70 -12.20 13.77 -5.19
CA ASN A 70 -13.31 14.23 -4.34
C ASN A 70 -13.26 15.75 -4.12
N ASP A 71 -14.14 16.29 -3.28
CA ASP A 71 -14.23 17.73 -3.02
C ASP A 71 -12.93 18.32 -2.44
N TYR A 72 -12.18 17.55 -1.64
CA TYR A 72 -10.92 17.99 -1.05
C TYR A 72 -9.73 17.73 -1.97
N TYR A 73 -9.60 16.49 -2.45
CA TYR A 73 -8.61 16.05 -3.44
C TYR A 73 -9.16 16.30 -4.85
N SER A 74 -9.38 17.57 -5.17
CA SER A 74 -9.74 18.02 -6.52
C SER A 74 -8.50 18.06 -7.43
N SER A 75 -8.70 18.18 -8.74
CA SER A 75 -7.60 18.23 -9.73
C SER A 75 -6.72 19.48 -9.62
N ASP A 76 -7.23 20.56 -9.03
CA ASP A 76 -6.54 21.83 -8.82
C ASP A 76 -6.09 22.03 -7.36
N ARG A 77 -6.27 21.00 -6.51
CA ARG A 77 -5.76 21.01 -5.15
C ARG A 77 -4.23 21.04 -5.16
N PHE A 78 -3.62 21.63 -4.12
CA PHE A 78 -2.16 21.73 -3.96
C PHE A 78 -1.48 22.37 -5.19
N PRO A 79 -1.82 23.64 -5.53
CA PRO A 79 -1.30 24.28 -6.75
C PRO A 79 0.22 24.39 -6.79
N ASP A 80 0.87 24.46 -5.63
CA ASP A 80 2.32 24.55 -5.50
C ASP A 80 3.03 23.17 -5.55
N ASP A 81 2.27 22.07 -5.62
CA ASP A 81 2.80 20.71 -5.74
C ASP A 81 2.71 20.23 -7.19
N ALA A 82 3.75 20.48 -7.98
CA ALA A 82 3.78 20.12 -9.40
C ALA A 82 3.63 18.61 -9.69
N ILE A 83 3.84 17.72 -8.71
CA ILE A 83 3.59 16.28 -8.89
C ILE A 83 2.09 16.01 -8.80
N TYR A 84 1.40 16.68 -7.88
CA TYR A 84 -0.05 16.58 -7.76
C TYR A 84 -0.79 17.37 -8.84
N SER A 85 -0.48 18.66 -8.97
CA SER A 85 -1.17 19.65 -9.80
C SER A 85 -0.61 19.83 -11.21
N GLY A 86 0.46 19.10 -11.57
CA GLY A 86 1.08 19.14 -12.90
C GLY A 86 0.20 18.51 -13.98
N ASP A 87 0.46 17.26 -14.35
CA ASP A 87 -0.34 16.57 -15.38
C ASP A 87 -1.78 16.22 -14.91
N GLY A 88 -2.14 16.58 -13.68
CA GLY A 88 -3.52 16.56 -13.16
C GLY A 88 -4.09 15.17 -12.90
N TYR A 89 -3.25 14.19 -12.56
CA TYR A 89 -3.66 12.79 -12.42
C TYR A 89 -3.69 12.26 -10.98
N SER A 90 -3.19 13.05 -10.03
CA SER A 90 -3.19 12.70 -8.61
C SER A 90 -4.52 13.08 -7.99
N ALA A 91 -5.11 12.15 -7.25
CA ALA A 91 -6.42 12.30 -6.63
C ALA A 91 -6.31 11.92 -5.14
N GLN A 92 -7.27 11.20 -4.57
CA GLN A 92 -7.09 10.68 -3.22
C GLN A 92 -5.80 9.81 -3.13
N PRO A 93 -5.03 9.95 -2.03
CA PRO A 93 -3.81 9.17 -1.81
C PRO A 93 -4.11 7.67 -1.62
N SER A 94 -3.06 6.86 -1.69
CA SER A 94 -3.12 5.46 -1.27
C SER A 94 -3.54 5.33 0.19
N VAL A 95 -4.28 4.28 0.52
CA VAL A 95 -4.66 3.93 1.90
C VAL A 95 -3.90 2.70 2.37
N ILE A 96 -3.53 2.70 3.65
CA ILE A 96 -2.67 1.70 4.26
C ILE A 96 -3.44 0.95 5.34
N TYR A 97 -3.49 -0.36 5.19
CA TYR A 97 -4.01 -1.28 6.17
C TYR A 97 -2.85 -1.98 6.91
N GLU A 98 -3.03 -2.25 8.20
CA GLU A 98 -2.05 -2.96 9.02
C GLU A 98 -2.72 -4.00 9.91
N VAL A 99 -2.02 -5.09 10.17
CA VAL A 99 -2.33 -6.02 11.26
C VAL A 99 -1.04 -6.54 11.90
N THR A 100 -1.10 -6.79 13.20
CA THR A 100 -0.02 -7.47 13.92
C THR A 100 -0.33 -8.95 14.01
N ILE A 101 0.62 -9.79 13.59
CA ILE A 101 0.53 -11.24 13.63
C ILE A 101 1.47 -11.74 14.73
N ASP A 102 0.93 -12.56 15.63
CA ASP A 102 1.68 -13.27 16.67
C ASP A 102 1.65 -14.78 16.38
N MET A 103 2.80 -15.32 16.00
CA MET A 103 2.97 -16.74 15.65
C MET A 103 2.98 -17.64 16.89
N ASP A 104 3.21 -17.09 18.09
CA ASP A 104 3.09 -17.83 19.36
C ASP A 104 1.61 -17.93 19.81
N ASN A 105 0.73 -17.07 19.29
CA ASN A 105 -0.72 -17.10 19.55
C ASN A 105 -1.56 -16.95 18.25
N PRO A 106 -1.50 -17.95 17.36
CA PRO A 106 -2.06 -17.82 16.02
C PRO A 106 -3.59 -17.73 16.05
N GLN A 107 -4.12 -16.76 15.30
CA GLN A 107 -5.55 -16.65 15.00
C GLN A 107 -5.88 -17.32 13.66
N PRO A 108 -7.10 -17.87 13.50
CA PRO A 108 -7.51 -18.47 12.23
C PRO A 108 -7.59 -17.44 11.10
N ILE A 109 -8.01 -16.21 11.43
CA ILE A 109 -8.13 -15.09 10.49
C ILE A 109 -7.71 -13.82 11.22
N TYR A 110 -6.91 -12.99 10.57
CA TYR A 110 -6.56 -11.64 11.02
C TYR A 110 -7.25 -10.60 10.13
N ALA A 111 -8.04 -9.71 10.71
CA ALA A 111 -8.64 -8.59 9.98
C ALA A 111 -7.69 -7.38 10.04
N MET A 112 -7.34 -6.82 8.89
CA MET A 112 -6.51 -5.63 8.83
C MET A 112 -7.32 -4.37 9.14
N GLN A 113 -6.67 -3.41 9.77
CA GLN A 113 -7.26 -2.10 10.11
C GLN A 113 -6.69 -1.04 9.19
N LEU A 114 -7.55 -0.14 8.70
CA LEU A 114 -7.09 1.09 8.04
C LEU A 114 -6.36 1.95 9.06
N ILE A 115 -5.08 2.22 8.83
CA ILE A 115 -4.22 2.99 9.76
C ILE A 115 -3.85 4.38 9.24
N GLY A 116 -4.17 4.69 7.99
CA GLY A 116 -3.90 6.00 7.40
C GLY A 116 -3.74 5.96 5.90
N HIS A 117 -3.14 7.02 5.37
CA HIS A 117 -2.88 7.20 3.95
C HIS A 117 -1.43 7.65 3.68
N GLY A 118 -0.98 7.48 2.43
CA GLY A 118 0.31 8.00 1.97
C GLY A 118 0.26 9.49 1.65
N HIS A 119 1.40 10.09 1.30
CA HIS A 119 1.37 11.47 0.81
C HIS A 119 0.61 11.55 -0.53
N HIS A 120 -0.21 12.59 -0.74
CA HIS A 120 -1.02 12.77 -1.96
C HIS A 120 -0.21 12.76 -3.27
N SER A 121 1.05 13.18 -3.18
CA SER A 121 2.02 13.19 -4.30
C SER A 121 3.06 12.07 -4.21
N GLY A 122 2.92 11.14 -3.27
CA GLY A 122 3.92 10.09 -3.03
C GLY A 122 5.31 10.62 -2.65
N LYS A 123 5.43 11.81 -2.03
CA LYS A 123 6.73 12.46 -1.79
C LYS A 123 7.59 11.76 -0.72
N ASP A 124 6.95 10.99 0.15
CA ASP A 124 7.58 10.37 1.32
C ASP A 124 6.91 9.03 1.68
N GLY A 125 7.59 8.26 2.53
CA GLY A 125 7.12 6.95 3.03
C GLY A 125 6.42 7.03 4.39
N SER A 126 5.82 8.17 4.75
CA SER A 126 5.09 8.34 6.01
C SER A 126 3.65 7.85 5.88
N ILE A 127 3.09 7.40 7.01
CA ILE A 127 1.68 7.05 7.11
C ILE A 127 0.99 8.18 7.87
N TYR A 128 0.05 8.85 7.23
CA TYR A 128 -0.74 9.94 7.79
C TYR A 128 -2.05 9.36 8.35
N PRO A 129 -2.29 9.40 9.67
CA PRO A 129 -3.45 8.74 10.28
C PRO A 129 -4.77 9.48 10.07
N ASP A 130 -4.73 10.76 9.67
CA ASP A 130 -5.94 11.55 9.43
C ASP A 130 -6.56 11.17 8.08
N ILE A 131 -7.66 10.42 8.13
CA ILE A 131 -8.41 10.00 6.93
C ILE A 131 -9.64 10.88 6.66
N GLY A 132 -9.82 11.99 7.40
CA GLY A 132 -11.06 12.76 7.39
C GLY A 132 -11.42 13.41 6.05
N GLN A 133 -10.45 13.55 5.15
CA GLN A 133 -10.65 14.10 3.80
C GLN A 133 -10.80 13.02 2.71
N LEU A 134 -10.68 11.74 3.08
CA LEU A 134 -10.88 10.62 2.17
C LEU A 134 -12.36 10.25 2.11
N THR A 135 -12.79 9.82 0.93
CA THR A 135 -14.16 9.39 0.65
C THR A 135 -14.14 7.98 0.06
N THR A 136 -14.05 7.86 -1.26
CA THR A 136 -14.08 6.58 -1.98
C THR A 136 -12.82 5.75 -1.75
N ALA A 137 -11.67 6.37 -1.46
CA ALA A 137 -10.42 5.65 -1.22
C ALA A 137 -10.49 4.70 0.00
N THR A 138 -11.29 5.03 1.02
CA THR A 138 -11.48 4.15 2.20
C THR A 138 -12.50 3.03 1.96
N HIS A 139 -13.14 3.02 0.80
CA HIS A 139 -14.20 2.07 0.42
C HIS A 139 -13.83 1.22 -0.80
N ILE A 140 -12.55 1.24 -1.23
CA ILE A 140 -12.06 0.39 -2.33
C ILE A 140 -12.24 -1.10 -1.99
N VAL A 141 -12.13 -1.46 -0.71
CA VAL A 141 -12.35 -2.81 -0.19
C VAL A 141 -13.19 -2.74 1.08
N ASP A 142 -14.13 -3.68 1.24
CA ASP A 142 -14.92 -3.78 2.46
C ASP A 142 -14.07 -4.27 3.64
N ARG A 143 -13.26 -5.31 3.41
CA ARG A 143 -12.40 -5.95 4.42
C ARG A 143 -11.19 -6.58 3.77
N ILE A 144 -10.08 -6.60 4.51
CA ILE A 144 -8.90 -7.41 4.18
C ILE A 144 -8.70 -8.43 5.28
N LEU A 145 -8.76 -9.71 4.90
CA LEU A 145 -8.63 -10.85 5.80
C LEU A 145 -7.37 -11.63 5.45
N VAL A 146 -6.59 -11.97 6.46
CA VAL A 146 -5.30 -12.65 6.32
C VAL A 146 -5.37 -14.00 7.01
N GLU A 147 -5.00 -15.05 6.28
CA GLU A 147 -4.77 -16.40 6.81
C GLU A 147 -3.26 -16.70 6.71
N VAL A 148 -2.65 -17.14 7.80
CA VAL A 148 -1.22 -17.50 7.82
C VAL A 148 -1.09 -19.01 7.86
N LYS A 149 -0.54 -19.60 6.79
CA LYS A 149 -0.29 -21.05 6.71
C LYS A 149 1.17 -21.34 7.02
N GLN A 150 1.41 -22.09 8.10
CA GLN A 150 2.74 -22.63 8.40
C GLN A 150 2.96 -23.93 7.64
N THR A 151 3.74 -23.89 6.56
CA THR A 151 4.19 -25.12 5.90
C THR A 151 5.41 -25.64 6.66
N LYS A 152 5.22 -26.65 7.52
CA LYS A 152 6.35 -27.35 8.13
C LYS A 152 7.07 -28.13 7.03
N TYR A 153 8.33 -27.80 6.77
CA TYR A 153 9.20 -28.70 6.02
C TYR A 153 9.44 -29.92 6.90
N VAL A 154 8.90 -31.07 6.48
CA VAL A 154 9.30 -32.37 7.04
C VAL A 154 10.73 -32.61 6.58
N GLN A 155 11.67 -32.67 7.53
CA GLN A 155 13.02 -33.16 7.27
C GLN A 155 13.01 -34.67 7.09
#